data_AF-A0A2Z3JGF9-F1
#
_entry.id   AF-A0A2Z3JGF9-F1
#
_cell.length_a   1.000
_cell.length_b   1.000
_cell.length_c   1.000
_cell.angle_alpha   90.00
_cell.angle_beta   90.00
_cell.angle_gamma   90.00
#
_symmetry.space_group_name_H-M   'P 1'
#
loop_
_entity.id
_entity.type
_entity.pdbx_description
1 polymer ?
#
loop_
_entity_poly.entity_id
_entity_poly.type
_entity_poly.pdbx_seq_one_letter_code
_entity_poly.pdbx_strand_id
1 'polypeptide(L)'
;MAPRRTLSASMKQKVISPACFSRALGHLVGIGTLAADEAVNYRYGKVPRDFELLLPHGSRLRHSAQGYVIQGDNEFHKDLDWALR
;
A
#
# COMPACT_ATOMS: atom_id res chain seq x y z
N MET A 1 11.68 -23.20 30.67
CA MET A 1 12.39 -22.29 29.74
C MET A 1 11.50 -22.11 28.51
N ALA A 2 10.72 -21.03 28.46
CA ALA A 2 9.72 -20.83 27.41
C ALA A 2 10.42 -20.46 26.09
N PRO A 3 10.13 -21.14 24.96
CA PRO A 3 10.54 -20.61 23.67
C PRO A 3 9.68 -19.38 23.38
N ARG A 4 10.34 -18.21 23.37
CA ARG A 4 9.80 -16.98 22.80
C ARG A 4 9.53 -17.25 21.32
N ARG A 5 8.32 -17.71 20.99
CA ARG A 5 7.78 -17.62 19.64
C ARG A 5 7.78 -16.14 19.30
N THR A 6 8.78 -15.72 18.53
CA THR A 6 8.71 -14.52 17.72
C THR A 6 7.36 -14.56 17.01
N LEU A 7 6.45 -13.70 17.46
CA LEU A 7 5.26 -13.33 16.72
C LEU A 7 5.79 -12.79 15.39
N SER A 8 5.95 -13.66 14.40
CA SER A 8 6.00 -13.23 13.00
C SER A 8 4.69 -12.51 12.79
N ALA A 9 4.70 -11.18 12.91
CA ALA A 9 3.64 -10.34 12.38
C ALA A 9 3.56 -10.71 10.90
N SER A 10 2.63 -11.60 10.56
CA SER A 10 2.42 -12.03 9.19
C SER A 10 2.05 -10.79 8.40
N MET A 11 3.02 -10.18 7.73
CA MET A 11 2.82 -9.08 6.79
C MET A 11 1.72 -9.52 5.83
N LYS A 12 0.53 -8.91 5.99
CA LYS A 12 -0.60 -9.28 5.15
C LYS A 12 -0.41 -8.59 3.82
N GLN A 13 -0.37 -9.39 2.76
CA GLN A 13 -0.42 -8.85 1.41
C GLN A 13 -1.84 -8.99 0.85
N LYS A 14 -2.35 -7.92 0.26
CA LYS A 14 -3.64 -7.92 -0.43
C LYS A 14 -3.45 -7.33 -1.82
N VAL A 15 -3.90 -8.06 -2.84
CA VAL A 15 -3.98 -7.53 -4.21
C VAL A 15 -5.18 -6.58 -4.26
N ILE A 16 -4.98 -5.40 -4.83
CA ILE A 16 -5.98 -4.34 -4.89
C ILE A 16 -6.21 -3.92 -6.34
N SER A 17 -7.44 -3.50 -6.62
CA SER A 17 -7.80 -3.01 -7.95
C SER A 17 -7.15 -1.65 -8.26
N PRO A 18 -6.97 -1.29 -9.55
CA PRO A 18 -6.42 0.01 -9.95
C PRO A 18 -7.20 1.22 -9.38
N ALA A 19 -8.52 1.08 -9.21
CA ALA A 19 -9.37 2.08 -8.59
C ALA A 19 -9.03 2.30 -7.11
N CYS A 20 -8.82 1.22 -6.36
CA CYS A 20 -8.42 1.25 -4.96
C CYS A 20 -7.02 1.85 -4.80
N PHE A 21 -6.09 1.47 -5.68
CA PHE A 21 -4.75 2.07 -5.76
C PHE A 21 -4.83 3.58 -6.02
N SER A 22 -5.65 4.01 -6.97
CA SER A 22 -5.85 5.44 -7.27
C SER A 22 -6.42 6.22 -6.08
N ARG A 23 -7.31 5.63 -5.29
CA ARG A 23 -7.81 6.24 -4.05
C ARG A 23 -6.75 6.30 -2.96
N ALA A 24 -5.98 5.22 -2.78
CA ALA A 24 -4.86 5.20 -1.83
C ALA A 24 -3.84 6.29 -2.17
N LEU A 25 -3.45 6.45 -3.44
CA LEU A 25 -2.59 7.54 -3.89
C LEU A 25 -3.17 8.92 -3.56
N GLY A 26 -4.46 9.13 -3.78
CA GLY A 26 -5.13 10.41 -3.45
C GLY A 26 -5.09 10.71 -1.94
N HIS A 27 -5.25 9.69 -1.11
CA HIS A 27 -5.12 9.84 0.34
C HIS A 27 -3.68 10.19 0.74
N LEU A 28 -2.68 9.52 0.15
CA LEU A 28 -1.26 9.78 0.43
C LEU A 28 -0.83 11.19 0.04
N VAL A 29 -1.39 11.74 -1.03
CA VAL A 29 -1.23 13.16 -1.37
C VAL A 29 -1.89 14.05 -0.32
N GLY A 30 -3.10 13.70 0.13
CA GLY A 30 -3.83 14.45 1.15
C GLY A 30 -3.11 14.53 2.50
N ILE A 31 -2.39 13.47 2.89
CA ILE A 31 -1.58 13.43 4.12
C ILE A 31 -0.12 13.86 3.91
N GLY A 32 0.24 14.34 2.71
CA GLY A 32 1.59 14.83 2.39
C GLY A 32 2.68 13.76 2.32
N THR A 33 2.32 12.47 2.25
CA THR A 33 3.28 11.36 2.09
C THR A 33 3.76 11.23 0.65
N LEU A 34 2.96 11.67 -0.31
CA LEU A 34 3.27 11.58 -1.73
C LEU A 34 3.02 12.93 -2.42
N ALA A 35 3.88 13.32 -3.36
CA ALA A 35 3.65 14.51 -4.16
C ALA A 35 2.45 14.30 -5.11
N ALA A 36 1.62 15.33 -5.29
CA ALA A 36 0.47 15.26 -6.20
C ALA A 36 0.89 14.88 -7.64
N ASP A 37 2.03 15.39 -8.11
CA ASP A 37 2.56 15.11 -9.44
C ASP A 37 2.95 13.63 -9.60
N GLU A 38 3.55 13.02 -8.57
CA GLU A 38 3.86 11.59 -8.56
C GLU A 38 2.59 10.74 -8.56
N ALA A 39 1.60 11.09 -7.74
CA ALA A 39 0.31 10.39 -7.72
C ALA A 39 -0.40 10.44 -9.08
N VAL A 40 -0.30 11.56 -9.80
CA VAL A 40 -0.82 11.70 -11.16
C VAL A 40 -0.05 10.80 -12.12
N ASN A 41 1.29 10.79 -12.08
CA ASN A 41 2.11 9.89 -12.91
C ASN A 41 1.74 8.42 -12.67
N TYR A 42 1.54 8.02 -11.42
CA TYR A 42 1.12 6.66 -11.07
C TYR A 42 -0.31 6.34 -11.52
N ARG A 43 -1.24 7.31 -11.51
CA ARG A 43 -2.60 7.13 -12.05
C ARG A 43 -2.63 6.96 -13.57
N TYR A 44 -1.74 7.64 -14.30
CA TYR A 44 -1.65 7.53 -15.76
C TYR A 44 -0.94 6.26 -16.25
N GLY A 45 -0.69 5.29 -15.36
CA GLY A 45 -0.14 3.98 -15.72
C GLY A 45 1.37 3.97 -15.90
N LYS A 46 2.07 5.08 -15.61
CA LYS A 46 3.53 5.08 -15.47
C LYS A 46 3.92 4.61 -14.07
N VAL A 47 3.39 3.46 -13.63
CA VAL A 47 3.84 2.83 -12.39
C VAL A 47 5.02 1.93 -12.76
N PRO A 48 6.24 2.24 -12.27
CA PRO A 48 7.38 1.36 -12.48
C PRO A 48 7.05 -0.07 -12.05
N ARG A 49 7.60 -1.08 -12.73
CA ARG A 49 7.49 -2.48 -12.29
C ARG A 49 8.06 -2.70 -10.88
N ASP A 50 9.06 -1.90 -10.52
CA ASP A 50 9.70 -1.88 -9.20
C ASP A 50 9.12 -0.78 -8.29
N PHE A 51 7.91 -0.29 -8.57
CA PHE A 51 7.25 0.67 -7.70
C PHE A 51 7.07 0.06 -6.31
N GLU A 52 7.71 0.67 -5.33
CA GLU A 52 7.50 0.42 -3.90
C GLU A 52 7.40 1.78 -3.22
N LEU A 53 6.23 2.05 -2.65
CA LEU A 53 5.98 3.24 -1.86
C LEU A 53 5.85 2.83 -0.40
N LEU A 54 6.74 3.36 0.43
CA LEU A 54 6.66 3.21 1.87
C LEU A 54 5.60 4.15 2.43
N LEU A 55 4.69 3.60 3.21
CA LEU A 55 3.56 4.30 3.80
C LEU A 55 3.92 4.61 5.27
N PRO A 56 3.30 5.65 5.88
CA PRO A 56 3.73 6.17 7.19
C PRO A 56 3.69 5.13 8.31
N HIS A 57 2.81 4.13 8.16
CA HIS A 57 2.59 3.05 9.14
C HIS A 57 3.50 1.83 8.91
N GLY A 58 4.57 1.97 8.13
CA GLY A 58 5.48 0.86 7.79
C GLY A 58 4.92 -0.11 6.74
N SER A 59 3.70 0.15 6.26
CA SER A 59 3.08 -0.59 5.15
C SER A 59 3.68 -0.16 3.81
N ARG A 60 3.56 -1.01 2.79
CA ARG A 60 4.16 -0.81 1.48
C ARG A 60 3.14 -1.01 0.38
N LEU A 61 3.05 -0.06 -0.52
CA LEU A 61 2.27 -0.17 -1.74
C LEU A 61 3.24 -0.53 -2.87
N ARG A 62 3.06 -1.70 -3.47
CA ARG A 62 3.95 -2.20 -4.52
C ARG A 62 3.18 -2.56 -5.78
N HIS A 63 3.85 -2.51 -6.93
CA HIS A 63 3.32 -3.07 -8.17
C HIS A 63 3.98 -4.43 -8.43
N SER A 64 3.18 -5.45 -8.74
CA SER A 64 3.63 -6.82 -9.01
C SER A 64 3.05 -7.30 -10.34
N ALA A 65 3.53 -8.44 -10.85
CA ALA A 65 2.98 -9.06 -12.06
C ALA A 65 1.48 -9.41 -11.95
N GLN A 66 0.97 -9.59 -10.73
CA GLN A 66 -0.45 -9.81 -10.44
C GLN A 66 -1.27 -8.51 -10.36
N GLY A 67 -0.64 -7.33 -10.39
CA GLY A 67 -1.28 -6.03 -10.23
C GLY A 67 -0.74 -5.25 -9.01
N TYR A 68 -1.54 -4.35 -8.47
CA TYR A 68 -1.17 -3.55 -7.30
C TYR A 68 -1.33 -4.38 -6.03
N VAL A 69 -0.30 -4.42 -5.20
CA VAL A 69 -0.31 -5.16 -3.94
C VAL A 69 -0.02 -4.20 -2.81
N ILE A 70 -0.82 -4.27 -1.78
CA ILE A 70 -0.56 -3.59 -0.52
C ILE A 70 -0.06 -4.61 0.49
N GLN A 71 1.04 -4.29 1.15
CA GLN A 71 1.62 -5.13 2.18
C GLN A 71 1.70 -4.35 3.49
N GLY A 72 1.00 -4.80 4.51
CA GLY A 72 0.96 -4.09 5.77
C GLY A 72 0.29 -4.87 6.88
N ASP A 73 0.16 -4.20 8.01
CA ASP A 73 -0.56 -4.71 9.16
C ASP A 73 -2.08 -4.60 8.98
N ASN A 74 -2.80 -5.37 9.78
CA ASN A 74 -4.26 -5.48 9.69
C ASN A 74 -4.96 -4.14 9.98
N GLU A 75 -4.36 -3.27 10.79
CA GLU A 75 -4.86 -1.93 11.08
C GLU A 75 -4.78 -1.01 9.86
N PHE A 76 -3.72 -1.12 9.07
CA PHE A 76 -3.60 -0.36 7.84
C PHE A 76 -4.57 -0.81 6.76
N HIS A 77 -4.86 -2.11 6.68
CA HIS A 77 -5.93 -2.62 5.82
C HIS A 77 -7.32 -2.12 6.24
N LYS A 78 -7.53 -1.86 7.55
CA LYS A 78 -8.76 -1.22 8.05
C LYS A 78 -8.78 0.26 7.72
N ASP A 79 -7.65 0.94 7.88
CA ASP A 79 -7.51 2.36 7.57
C ASP A 79 -7.72 2.62 6.07
N LEU A 80 -7.33 1.69 5.21
CA LEU A 80 -7.62 1.74 3.78
C LEU A 80 -8.92 1.04 3.38
N ASP A 81 -9.69 0.44 4.30
CA ASP A 81 -10.94 -0.27 3.95
C ASP A 81 -11.90 0.64 3.18
N TRP A 82 -12.00 1.91 3.57
CA TRP A 82 -12.80 2.91 2.86
C TRP A 82 -12.29 3.20 1.44
N ALA A 83 -10.98 3.11 1.21
CA ALA A 83 -10.38 3.27 -0.11
C ALA A 83 -10.48 1.98 -0.96
N LEU A 84 -10.52 0.81 -0.29
CA LEU A 84 -10.61 -0.52 -0.91
C LEU A 84 -12.05 -0.99 -1.21
N ARG A 85 -13.08 -0.28 -0.71
CA ARG A 85 -14.51 -0.58 -0.95
C ARG A 85 -15.00 -0.27 -2.38
#